data_AF-A0AAW6XIR8-F1
#
_entry.id   AF-A0AAW6XIR8-F1
#
_cell.length_a   1.000
_cell.length_b   1.000
_cell.length_c   1.000
_cell.angle_alpha   90.00
_cell.angle_beta   90.00
_cell.angle_gamma   90.00
#
_symmetry.space_group_name_H-M   'P 1'
#
loop_
_entity.id
_entity.type
_entity.pdbx_description
1 polymer ?
#
loop_
_entity_poly.entity_id
_entity_poly.type
_entity_poly.pdbx_seq_one_letter_code
_entity_poly.pdbx_strand_id
1 'polypeptide(L)' 'SETTNVTVIIDAVSGRKQVLAHASLMPDVAILDAALTEGVPSHVTAMTGIDALTHAIEAYSALNATPFTDSLAIGAIA' A
#
# COMPACT_ATOMS: atom_id res chain seq x y z
N SER A 1 -1.49 3.05 -2.03
CA SER A 1 -2.14 4.08 -1.17
C SER A 1 -3.42 4.61 -1.80
N GLU A 2 -3.43 4.79 -3.10
CA GLU A 2 -4.54 5.15 -3.97
C GLU A 2 -5.76 4.20 -3.89
N THR A 3 -5.58 3.01 -3.33
CA THR A 3 -6.64 2.01 -3.11
C THR A 3 -6.91 1.70 -1.63
N THR A 4 -6.41 2.52 -0.70
CA THR A 4 -6.57 2.31 0.74
C THR A 4 -7.22 3.51 1.42
N ASN A 5 -7.87 3.27 2.56
CA ASN A 5 -8.45 4.30 3.41
C ASN A 5 -7.52 4.72 4.55
N VAL A 6 -6.21 4.46 4.39
CA VAL A 6 -5.18 4.69 5.41
C VAL A 6 -4.28 5.83 4.94
N THR A 7 -4.02 6.79 5.81
CA THR A 7 -3.08 7.88 5.60
C THR A 7 -2.09 7.94 6.75
N VAL A 8 -0.85 8.24 6.42
CA VAL A 8 0.21 8.39 7.41
C VAL A 8 0.76 9.80 7.37
N ILE A 9 0.71 10.50 8.50
CA ILE A 9 1.23 11.87 8.66
C ILE A 9 2.31 11.91 9.73
N ILE A 10 3.21 12.88 9.63
CA ILE A 10 4.15 13.19 10.71
C ILE A 10 3.63 14.44 11.41
N ASP A 11 3.38 14.32 12.72
CA ASP A 11 3.07 15.49 13.54
C ASP A 11 4.33 16.35 13.66
N ALA A 12 4.28 17.56 13.13
CA ALA A 12 5.43 18.48 13.06
C ALA A 12 5.95 18.90 14.45
N VAL A 13 5.11 18.85 15.50
CA VAL A 13 5.52 19.23 16.86
C VAL A 13 6.17 18.07 17.58
N SER A 14 5.51 16.90 17.56
CA SER A 14 6.02 15.72 18.29
C SER A 14 6.99 14.85 17.49
N GLY A 15 7.10 15.04 16.18
CA GLY A 15 7.86 14.19 15.26
C GLY A 15 7.28 12.78 15.08
N ARG A 16 6.10 12.50 15.68
CA ARG A 16 5.52 11.16 15.68
C ARG A 16 4.81 10.86 14.36
N LYS A 17 5.10 9.68 13.79
CA LYS A 17 4.37 9.10 12.66
C LYS A 17 3.00 8.61 13.15
N GLN A 18 1.92 9.24 12.69
CA GLN A 18 0.55 8.92 13.06
C GLN A 18 -0.17 8.24 11.90
N VAL A 19 -0.92 7.19 12.20
CA VAL A 19 -1.73 6.45 11.23
C VAL A 19 -3.19 6.81 11.44
N LEU A 20 -3.84 7.26 10.37
CA LEU A 20 -5.26 7.59 10.34
C LEU A 20 -5.95 6.62 9.38
N ALA A 21 -7.03 5.99 9.83
CA ALA A 21 -7.82 5.06 9.02
C ALA A 21 -9.31 5.43 9.16
N HIS A 22 -9.94 5.83 8.06
CA HIS A 22 -11.36 6.22 8.07
C HIS A 22 -11.96 6.06 6.67
N ALA A 23 -13.23 5.67 6.58
CA ALA A 23 -13.89 5.41 5.30
C ALA A 23 -13.87 6.62 4.34
N SER A 24 -13.95 7.85 4.86
CA SER A 24 -13.88 9.08 4.06
C SER A 24 -12.49 9.37 3.45
N LEU A 25 -11.46 8.60 3.80
CA LEU A 25 -10.13 8.71 3.23
C LEU A 25 -9.95 7.80 2.01
N MET A 26 -10.94 6.95 1.68
CA MET A 26 -10.88 6.13 0.48
C MET A 26 -11.01 7.01 -0.76
N PRO A 27 -10.07 6.96 -1.72
CA PRO A 27 -10.23 7.66 -2.98
C PRO A 27 -11.41 7.14 -3.78
N ASP A 28 -12.18 8.03 -4.42
CA ASP A 28 -13.30 7.64 -5.28
C ASP A 28 -12.82 6.92 -6.56
N VAL A 29 -11.63 7.29 -7.04
CA VAL A 29 -11.02 6.74 -8.26
C VAL A 29 -9.51 6.61 -8.06
N ALA A 30 -8.96 5.46 -8.44
CA ALA A 30 -7.52 5.23 -8.55
C ALA A 30 -7.14 5.11 -10.04
N ILE A 31 -6.11 5.86 -10.46
CA ILE A 31 -5.54 5.78 -11.81
C ILE A 31 -4.12 5.23 -11.69
N LEU A 32 -3.86 4.10 -12.35
CA LEU A 32 -2.56 3.44 -12.37
C LEU A 32 -2.03 3.45 -13.80
N ASP A 33 -1.05 4.32 -14.06
CA ASP A 33 -0.36 4.41 -15.35
C ASP A 33 1.11 3.99 -15.18
N ALA A 34 1.47 2.85 -15.76
CA ALA A 34 2.82 2.31 -15.67
C ALA A 34 3.87 3.22 -16.32
N ALA A 35 3.49 4.02 -17.33
CA ALA A 35 4.41 4.95 -17.99
C ALA A 35 4.92 6.02 -17.02
N LEU A 36 4.13 6.38 -15.99
CA LEU A 36 4.55 7.30 -14.93
C LEU A 36 5.59 6.70 -13.97
N THR A 37 5.84 5.39 -14.05
CA THR A 37 6.88 4.70 -13.27
C THR A 37 8.18 4.49 -14.05
N GLU A 38 8.19 4.81 -15.34
CA GLU A 38 9.40 4.72 -16.16
C GLU A 38 10.45 5.75 -15.71
N GLY A 39 11.70 5.31 -15.60
CA GLY A 39 12.82 6.18 -15.19
C GLY A 39 12.92 6.41 -13.67
N VAL A 40 12.05 5.83 -12.85
CA VAL A 40 12.22 5.81 -11.39
C VAL A 40 13.58 5.17 -11.04
N PRO A 41 14.38 5.77 -10.14
CA PRO A 41 15.67 5.21 -9.75
C PRO A 41 15.54 3.76 -9.26
N SER A 42 16.45 2.89 -9.69
CA SER A 42 16.37 1.44 -9.42
C SER A 42 16.22 1.09 -7.93
N HIS A 43 16.89 1.82 -7.04
CA HIS A 43 16.75 1.62 -5.60
C HIS A 43 15.35 1.99 -5.07
N VAL A 44 14.69 3.01 -5.63
CA VAL A 44 13.31 3.38 -5.27
C VAL A 44 12.33 2.33 -5.79
N THR A 45 12.53 1.83 -7.01
CA THR A 45 11.74 0.71 -7.56
C THR A 45 11.87 -0.52 -6.67
N ALA A 46 13.09 -0.86 -6.23
CA ALA A 46 13.32 -1.98 -5.33
C ALA A 46 12.63 -1.77 -3.97
N MET A 47 12.78 -0.60 -3.34
CA MET A 47 12.16 -0.30 -2.05
C MET A 47 10.63 -0.37 -2.11
N THR A 48 10.02 0.23 -3.12
CA THR A 48 8.56 0.25 -3.29
C THR A 48 8.00 -1.12 -3.70
N GLY A 49 8.74 -1.90 -4.50
CA GLY A 49 8.37 -3.28 -4.81
C GLY A 49 8.41 -4.20 -3.58
N ILE A 50 9.43 -4.05 -2.73
CA ILE A 50 9.51 -4.80 -1.46
C ILE A 50 8.40 -4.37 -0.50
N ASP A 51 8.05 -3.09 -0.43
CA ASP A 51 6.92 -2.60 0.37
C ASP A 51 5.58 -3.22 -0.08
N ALA A 52 5.32 -3.25 -1.39
CA ALA A 52 4.14 -3.92 -1.94
C ALA A 52 4.11 -5.43 -1.66
N LEU A 53 5.26 -6.10 -1.78
CA LEU A 53 5.41 -7.52 -1.44
C LEU A 53 5.14 -7.78 0.05
N THR A 54 5.66 -6.93 0.94
CA THR A 54 5.39 -7.01 2.38
C THR A 54 3.90 -6.86 2.66
N HIS A 55 3.22 -5.89 2.06
CA HIS A 55 1.77 -5.75 2.20
C HIS A 55 1.01 -7.01 1.77
N ALA A 56 1.40 -7.66 0.67
CA ALA A 56 0.75 -8.90 0.22
C ALA A 56 0.96 -10.05 1.21
N ILE A 57 2.19 -10.25 1.71
CA ILE A 57 2.51 -11.30 2.68
C ILE A 57 1.76 -11.09 4.01
N GLU A 58 1.73 -9.86 4.51
CA GLU A 58 1.03 -9.52 5.75
C GLU A 58 -0.49 -9.64 5.59
N ALA A 59 -1.04 -9.23 4.44
CA ALA A 59 -2.47 -9.37 4.16
C ALA A 59 -2.90 -10.85 4.09
N TYR A 60 -2.09 -11.70 3.45
CA TYR A 60 -2.36 -13.14 3.39
C TYR A 60 -2.27 -13.84 4.75
N SER A 61 -1.39 -13.37 5.64
CA SER A 61 -1.21 -13.92 6.98
C SER A 61 -2.07 -13.25 8.06
N ALA A 62 -2.91 -12.27 7.68
CA ALA A 62 -3.72 -11.51 8.61
C ALA A 62 -4.83 -12.36 9.28
N LEU A 63 -5.14 -12.05 10.55
CA LEU A 63 -6.19 -12.73 11.31
C LEU A 63 -7.59 -12.63 10.67
N ASN A 64 -7.82 -11.58 9.87
CA ASN A 64 -9.08 -11.30 9.19
C ASN A 64 -8.99 -11.55 7.67
N ALA A 65 -7.99 -12.30 7.22
CA ALA A 65 -7.87 -12.71 5.82
C ALA A 65 -9.12 -13.49 5.37
N THR A 66 -9.45 -13.35 4.09
CA THR A 66 -10.60 -13.98 3.44
C THR A 66 -10.16 -14.61 2.13
N PRO A 67 -10.89 -15.59 1.58
CA PRO A 67 -10.54 -16.17 0.26
C PRO A 67 -10.41 -15.12 -0.85
N PHE A 68 -11.16 -14.02 -0.77
CA PHE A 68 -11.05 -12.90 -1.71
C PHE A 68 -9.72 -12.16 -1.57
N THR A 69 -9.36 -11.73 -0.36
CA THR A 69 -8.09 -11.03 -0.11
C THR A 69 -6.88 -11.93 -0.37
N ASP A 70 -6.98 -13.22 -0.08
CA ASP A 70 -5.92 -14.20 -0.34
C ASP A 70 -5.63 -14.33 -1.82
N SER A 71 -6.67 -14.37 -2.66
CA SER A 71 -6.50 -14.43 -4.12
C SER A 71 -5.74 -13.22 -4.67
N LEU A 72 -6.01 -12.02 -4.12
CA LEU A 72 -5.31 -10.79 -4.50
C LEU A 72 -3.87 -10.78 -3.98
N ALA A 73 -3.65 -11.20 -2.74
CA ALA A 73 -2.32 -11.24 -2.13
C ALA A 73 -1.40 -12.24 -2.86
N ILE A 74 -1.89 -13.45 -3.14
CA ILE A 74 -1.13 -14.46 -3.90
C ILE A 74 -0.83 -13.95 -5.31
N GLY A 75 -1.80 -13.35 -6.01
CA GLY A 75 -1.58 -12.80 -7.34
C GLY A 75 -0.64 -11.58 -7.38
N ALA A 76 -0.45 -10.89 -6.25
CA ALA A 76 0.56 -9.83 -6.13
C ALA A 76 1.97 -10.38 -5.89
N ILE A 77 2.10 -11.60 -5.35
CA ILE A 77 3.37 -12.26 -5.08
C ILE A 77 3.91 -13.00 -6.31
N ALA A 78 3.02 -13.66 -7.07
CA ALA A 78 3.39 -14.65 -8.10
C ALA A 78 2.59 -14.51 -9.41
#